data_AF-A0A365TEQ4-F1
#
_entry.id   AF-A0A365TEQ4-F1
#
_cell.length_a   1.000
_cell.length_b   1.000
_cell.length_c   1.000
_cell.angle_alpha   90.00
_cell.angle_beta   90.00
_cell.angle_gamma   90.00
#
_symmetry.space_group_name_H-M   'P 1'
#
loop_
_entity.id
_entity.type
_entity.pdbx_description
1 polymer ?
#
loop_
_entity_poly.entity_id
_entity_poly.type
_entity_poly.pdbx_seq_one_letter_code
_entity_poly.pdbx_strand_id
1 'polypeptide(L)' 'MAHQFECTQMDCDFMVRANDENEVIDMVQEHAREKHGMSMDRNDVQNGIQQA' A
#
# COMPACT_ATOMS: atom_id res chain seq x y z
N MET A 1 -8.41 0.06 14.39
CA MET A 1 -7.42 1.17 14.31
C MET A 1 -7.26 1.48 12.84
N ALA A 2 -6.85 2.69 12.47
CA ALA A 2 -6.66 2.95 11.06
C ALA A 2 -5.33 2.31 10.61
N HIS A 3 -5.34 1.72 9.43
CA HIS A 3 -4.18 1.20 8.74
C HIS A 3 -3.78 2.22 7.69
N GLN A 4 -2.49 2.54 7.60
CA GLN A 4 -1.97 3.43 6.58
C GLN A 4 -0.76 2.81 5.86
N PHE A 5 -0.60 3.16 4.60
CA PHE A 5 0.55 2.80 3.79
C PHE A 5 1.01 4.02 2.99
N GLU A 6 2.32 4.23 2.94
CA GLU A 6 2.96 5.26 2.13
C GLU A 6 3.92 4.59 1.16
N CYS A 7 3.78 4.91 -0.13
CA CYS A 7 4.69 4.43 -1.14
C CYS A 7 6.03 5.14 -1.01
N THR A 8 7.12 4.38 -0.89
CA THR A 8 8.48 4.92 -0.75
C THR A 8 9.25 4.95 -2.08
N GLN A 9 8.56 4.72 -3.20
CA GLN A 9 9.17 4.76 -4.52
C GLN A 9 9.52 6.19 -4.93
N MET A 10 10.65 6.33 -5.63
CA MET A 10 11.09 7.61 -6.17
C MET A 10 10.04 8.16 -7.15
N ASP A 11 9.67 9.43 -6.96
CA ASP A 11 8.62 10.15 -7.70
C ASP A 11 7.19 9.60 -7.51
N CYS A 12 6.88 9.00 -6.34
CA CYS A 12 5.54 8.55 -6.00
C CYS A 12 5.07 9.04 -4.63
N ASP A 13 4.14 10.00 -4.60
CA ASP A 13 3.51 10.53 -3.37
C ASP A 13 2.24 9.76 -2.96
N PHE A 14 2.12 8.48 -3.34
CA PHE A 14 0.92 7.71 -3.03
C PHE A 14 0.85 7.35 -1.55
N MET A 15 -0.23 7.77 -0.89
CA MET A 15 -0.56 7.42 0.49
C MET A 15 -2.01 6.96 0.54
N VAL A 16 -2.26 5.87 1.29
CA VAL A 16 -3.60 5.34 1.52
C VAL A 16 -3.82 5.08 3.00
N ARG A 17 -5.04 5.34 3.47
CA ARG A 17 -5.47 5.09 4.85
C ARG A 17 -6.88 4.53 4.87
N ALA A 18 -7.07 3.39 5.52
CA ALA A 18 -8.38 2.76 5.69
C ALA A 18 -8.52 2.16 7.09
N ASN A 19 -9.73 1.79 7.49
CA ASN A 19 -9.96 1.07 8.75
C ASN A 19 -9.76 -0.45 8.61
N ASP A 20 -9.71 -0.94 7.38
CA ASP A 20 -9.48 -2.35 7.05
C ASP A 20 -8.12 -2.50 6.37
N GLU A 21 -7.28 -3.38 6.91
CA GLU A 21 -5.95 -3.67 6.37
C GLU A 21 -6.03 -4.24 4.94
N ASN A 22 -7.03 -5.07 4.66
CA ASN A 22 -7.19 -5.70 3.35
C ASN A 22 -7.50 -4.67 2.27
N GLU A 23 -8.29 -3.64 2.61
CA GLU A 23 -8.58 -2.53 1.70
C GLU A 23 -7.31 -1.74 1.35
N VAL A 24 -6.44 -1.50 2.34
CA VAL A 24 -5.12 -0.90 2.11
C VAL A 24 -4.28 -1.76 1.17
N ILE A 25 -4.23 -3.08 1.43
CA ILE A 25 -3.44 -4.02 0.63
C ILE A 25 -3.89 -3.99 -0.83
N ASP A 26 -5.20 -4.15 -1.09
CA ASP A 26 -5.73 -4.20 -2.45
C ASP A 26 -5.42 -2.91 -3.22
N MET A 27 -5.58 -1.74 -2.58
CA MET A 27 -5.24 -0.44 -3.18
C MET A 27 -3.75 -0.30 -3.48
N VAL A 28 -2.87 -0.76 -2.59
CA VAL A 28 -1.41 -0.69 -2.80
C VAL A 28 -0.97 -1.63 -3.91
N GLN A 29 -1.51 -2.86 -3.95
CA GLN A 29 -1.18 -3.83 -4.99
C GLN A 29 -1.64 -3.35 -6.37
N GLU A 30 -2.84 -2.78 -6.47
CA GLU A 30 -3.34 -2.18 -7.70
C GLU A 30 -2.45 -1.00 -8.13
N HIS A 31 -2.13 -0.10 -7.20
CA HIS A 31 -1.26 1.04 -7.45
C HIS A 31 0.12 0.59 -7.96
N ALA A 32 0.77 -0.37 -7.30
CA ALA A 32 2.06 -0.90 -7.71
C ALA A 32 2.00 -1.48 -9.13
N ARG A 33 0.94 -2.24 -9.45
CA ARG A 33 0.76 -2.86 -10.76
C ARG A 33 0.54 -1.82 -11.86
N GLU A 34 -0.32 -0.84 -11.62
CA GLU A 34 -0.74 0.11 -12.65
C GLU A 34 0.20 1.30 -12.82
N LYS A 35 0.80 1.80 -11.74
CA LYS A 35 1.68 2.98 -11.77
C LYS A 35 3.14 2.62 -11.94
N HIS A 36 3.57 1.50 -11.34
CA HIS A 36 4.97 1.08 -11.36
C HIS A 36 5.21 -0.16 -12.21
N GLY A 37 4.17 -0.85 -12.69
CA GLY A 37 4.33 -2.14 -13.38
C GLY A 37 4.91 -3.23 -12.46
N MET A 38 4.83 -3.02 -11.15
CA MET A 38 5.39 -3.90 -10.13
C MET A 38 4.28 -4.77 -9.54
N SER A 39 4.58 -6.04 -9.30
CA SER A 39 3.73 -6.89 -8.48
C SER A 39 4.31 -6.92 -7.07
N MET A 40 3.51 -6.57 -6.07
CA MET A 40 3.88 -6.70 -4.65
C MET A 40 3.09 -7.85 -4.04
N ASP A 41 3.75 -8.69 -3.24
CA ASP A 41 3.06 -9.72 -2.50
C ASP A 41 2.30 -9.12 -1.31
N ARG A 42 1.16 -9.74 -0.97
CA ARG A 42 0.31 -9.31 0.14
C ARG A 42 1.09 -9.15 1.44
N ASN A 43 1.98 -10.10 1.72
CA ASN A 43 2.79 -10.10 2.93
C ASN A 43 3.77 -8.92 2.95
N ASP A 44 4.35 -8.53 1.81
CA ASP A 44 5.28 -7.40 1.74
C ASP A 44 4.54 -6.09 2.02
N VAL A 45 3.34 -5.94 1.45
CA VAL A 45 2.47 -4.79 1.71
C VAL A 45 2.05 -4.76 3.18
N GLN A 46 1.64 -5.90 3.75
CA GLN A 46 1.28 -5.99 5.17
C GLN A 46 2.42 -5.58 6.10
N ASN A 47 3.65 -6.00 5.82
CA ASN A 47 4.82 -5.58 6.62
C ASN A 47 5.12 -4.08 6.49
N GLY A 48 4.70 -3.44 5.39
CA GLY A 48 4.82 -2.00 5.18
C GLY A 48 3.68 -1.17 5.78
N ILE A 49 2.56 -1.78 6.15
CA ILE A 49 1.41 -1.08 6.73
C ILE A 49 1.74 -0.63 8.16
N GLN A 50 1.49 0.65 8.43
CA GLN A 50 1.61 1.25 9.74
C GLN A 50 0.23 1.34 10.41
N GLN A 51 0.18 1.11 11.71
CA GLN A 51 -1.03 1.33 12.52
C GLN A 51 -1.03 2.78 13.02
N ALA A 52 -2.12 3.50 12.77
CA ALA A 52 -2.28 4.93 13.05
C ALA A 52 -3.56 5.25 13.84
#